data_AF-A0A380BFG4-F1
#
_entry.id   AF-A0A380BFG4-F1
#
_cell.length_a   1.000
_cell.length_b   1.000
_cell.length_c   1.000
_cell.angle_alpha   90.00
_cell.angle_beta   90.00
_cell.angle_gamma   90.00
#
_symmetry.space_group_name_H-M   'P 1'
#
loop_
_entity.id
_entity.type
_entity.pdbx_description
1 polymer ?
#
loop_
_entity_poly.entity_id
_entity_poly.type
_entity_poly.pdbx_seq_one_letter_code
_entity_poly.pdbx_strand_id
1 'polypeptide(L)'
;MPIFGITFKLSADYDELKWYAKGPKENYIDRAHGARLGIFENTVKDNVAAYVIPQESGNRTGVRSVDIANSDGLGIRISSVDEPIECNISPYTAHELENASHHYELPQIHHTVVTVAGRQMGVGGDDSWGAPVHEEYRINAEEELEFEFRIESLNL
;
A
#
# COMPACT_ATOMS: atom_id res chain seq x y z
N MET A 1 -4.96 -11.15 12.29
CA MET A 1 -5.59 -10.67 11.04
C MET A 1 -4.50 -10.12 10.11
N PRO A 2 -4.58 -10.31 8.77
CA PRO A 2 -3.52 -9.85 7.85
C PRO A 2 -3.44 -8.33 7.69
N ILE A 3 -4.59 -7.69 7.47
CA ILE A 3 -4.70 -6.25 7.24
C ILE A 3 -6.04 -5.75 7.79
N PHE A 4 -6.03 -4.56 8.38
CA PHE A 4 -7.24 -3.83 8.77
C PHE A 4 -7.30 -2.52 7.98
N GLY A 5 -8.15 -2.48 6.96
CA GLY A 5 -8.18 -1.36 6.02
C GLY A 5 -9.36 -1.39 5.06
N ILE A 6 -9.44 -0.35 4.23
CA ILE A 6 -10.44 -0.15 3.18
C ILE A 6 -9.73 -0.21 1.83
N THR A 7 -10.32 -0.92 0.88
CA THR A 7 -9.85 -0.95 -0.52
C THR A 7 -10.93 -0.48 -1.48
N PHE A 8 -10.57 0.38 -2.43
CA PHE A 8 -11.44 0.85 -3.50
C PHE A 8 -10.66 1.03 -4.80
N LYS A 9 -11.37 1.31 -5.90
CA LYS A 9 -10.79 1.41 -7.24
C LYS A 9 -11.07 2.77 -7.86
N LEU A 10 -10.08 3.30 -8.55
CA LEU A 10 -10.19 4.45 -9.46
C LEU A 10 -10.00 3.97 -10.91
N SER A 11 -10.25 4.86 -11.88
CA SER A 11 -9.81 4.61 -13.26
C SER A 11 -8.29 4.38 -13.30
N ALA A 12 -7.80 3.57 -14.24
CA ALA A 12 -6.37 3.43 -14.49
C ALA A 12 -5.69 4.74 -14.91
N ASP A 13 -6.47 5.75 -15.33
CA ASP A 13 -5.95 7.08 -15.70
C ASP A 13 -5.38 7.85 -14.49
N TYR A 14 -5.72 7.45 -13.26
CA TYR A 14 -5.17 8.04 -12.04
C TYR A 14 -3.91 7.26 -11.62
N ASP A 15 -2.81 7.48 -12.34
CA ASP A 15 -1.59 6.70 -12.18
C ASP A 15 -0.40 7.48 -11.59
N GLU A 16 -0.52 8.80 -11.41
CA GLU A 16 0.53 9.66 -10.85
C GLU A 16 0.40 9.77 -9.33
N LEU A 17 1.47 9.43 -8.61
CA LEU A 17 1.49 9.39 -7.16
C LEU A 17 2.50 10.38 -6.59
N LYS A 18 2.07 11.15 -5.59
CA LYS A 18 2.97 11.98 -4.77
C LYS A 18 2.75 11.70 -3.30
N TRP A 19 3.82 11.29 -2.63
CA TRP A 19 3.78 10.80 -1.27
C TRP A 19 4.40 11.80 -0.31
N TYR A 20 3.86 11.86 0.91
CA TYR A 20 4.59 12.24 2.10
C TYR A 20 4.51 11.07 3.09
N ALA A 21 5.52 10.19 3.04
CA ALA A 21 5.50 8.88 3.72
C ALA A 21 6.93 8.35 3.97
N LYS A 22 7.06 7.20 4.65
CA LYS A 22 8.34 6.47 4.67
C LYS A 22 8.60 5.83 3.31
N GLY A 23 9.74 6.15 2.70
CA GLY A 23 10.10 5.64 1.38
C GLY A 23 11.54 5.96 0.96
N PRO A 24 11.87 5.94 -0.35
CA PRO A 24 10.98 5.74 -1.51
C PRO A 24 10.76 4.28 -1.89
N LYS A 25 11.28 3.29 -1.14
CA LYS A 25 11.01 1.85 -1.35
C LYS A 25 9.91 1.33 -0.41
N GLU A 26 9.27 0.24 -0.82
CA GLU A 26 8.24 -0.42 -0.01
C GLU A 26 8.78 -0.76 1.39
N ASN A 27 7.90 -0.73 2.39
CA ASN A 27 8.26 -1.05 3.76
C ASN A 27 7.05 -1.60 4.52
N TYR A 28 7.35 -2.36 5.56
CA TYR A 28 6.38 -3.01 6.43
C TYR A 28 6.78 -2.75 7.88
N ILE A 29 5.87 -2.96 8.83
CA ILE A 29 6.07 -2.57 10.24
C ILE A 29 7.29 -3.24 10.90
N ASP A 30 7.66 -4.45 10.47
CA ASP A 30 8.87 -5.18 10.89
C ASP A 30 10.08 -4.94 9.97
N ARG A 31 9.90 -4.24 8.85
CA ARG A 31 10.91 -3.96 7.82
C ARG A 31 10.89 -2.50 7.36
N ALA A 32 10.92 -1.55 8.31
CA ALA A 32 10.87 -0.11 8.01
C ALA A 32 12.13 0.68 8.39
N HIS A 33 13.13 0.07 9.04
CA HIS A 33 14.32 0.78 9.55
C HIS A 33 15.17 1.46 8.46
N GLY A 34 15.13 0.96 7.22
CA GLY A 34 15.81 1.56 6.08
C GLY A 34 15.04 2.71 5.40
N ALA A 35 13.76 2.92 5.76
CA ALA A 35 12.91 3.91 5.13
C ALA A 35 12.94 5.24 5.89
N ARG A 36 12.97 6.36 5.16
CA ARG A 36 12.96 7.72 5.74
C ARG A 36 11.67 8.42 5.38
N LEU A 37 11.15 9.20 6.31
CA LEU A 37 10.03 10.09 6.04
C LEU A 37 10.49 11.19 5.07
N GLY A 38 9.77 11.35 3.95
CA GLY A 38 10.10 12.33 2.94
C GLY A 38 9.02 12.43 1.87
N ILE A 39 9.27 13.30 0.89
CA ILE A 39 8.42 13.47 -0.27
C ILE A 39 9.05 12.77 -1.46
N PHE A 40 8.27 11.96 -2.16
CA PHE A 40 8.70 11.26 -3.37
C PHE A 40 7.51 11.04 -4.31
N GLU A 41 7.82 10.83 -5.58
CA GLU A 41 6.84 10.67 -6.66
C GLU A 41 7.13 9.39 -7.42
N ASN A 42 6.08 8.69 -7.86
CA ASN A 42 6.17 7.50 -8.70
C ASN A 42 4.84 7.25 -9.42
N THR A 43 4.80 6.24 -10.29
CA THR A 43 3.56 5.76 -10.89
C THR A 43 3.00 4.57 -10.12
N VAL A 44 1.70 4.30 -10.29
CA VAL A 44 1.03 3.12 -9.71
C VAL A 44 1.76 1.81 -10.06
N LYS A 45 2.29 1.68 -11.29
CA LYS A 45 2.99 0.47 -11.74
C LYS A 45 4.32 0.26 -11.02
N ASP A 46 4.99 1.33 -10.58
CA ASP A 46 6.26 1.26 -9.86
C ASP A 46 6.12 0.62 -8.46
N ASN A 47 4.89 0.51 -7.94
CA ASN A 47 4.63 -0.12 -6.65
C ASN A 47 4.52 -1.65 -6.73
N VAL A 48 4.50 -2.26 -7.93
CA VAL A 48 4.57 -3.73 -8.06
C VAL A 48 6.04 -4.15 -8.08
N ALA A 49 6.47 -4.86 -7.05
CA ALA A 49 7.83 -5.35 -6.99
C ALA A 49 8.04 -6.51 -7.99
N ALA A 50 9.23 -6.57 -8.59
CA ALA A 50 9.63 -7.64 -9.51
C ALA A 50 10.02 -8.94 -8.78
N TYR A 51 9.22 -9.37 -7.80
CA TYR A 51 9.35 -10.70 -7.21
C TYR A 51 9.12 -11.77 -8.27
N VAL A 52 9.81 -12.91 -8.19
CA VAL A 52 9.72 -13.98 -9.20
C VAL A 52 8.27 -14.48 -9.35
N ILE A 53 7.60 -14.67 -8.21
CA ILE A 53 6.17 -14.94 -8.12
C ILE A 53 5.50 -13.63 -7.68
N PRO A 54 4.48 -13.12 -8.40
CA PRO A 54 3.69 -11.98 -7.95
C PRO A 54 3.16 -12.19 -6.54
N GLN A 55 3.33 -11.18 -5.69
CA GLN A 55 2.92 -11.23 -4.29
C GLN A 55 2.69 -9.81 -3.77
N GLU A 56 2.16 -9.70 -2.55
CA GLU A 56 1.99 -8.44 -1.84
C GLU A 56 3.27 -7.58 -1.91
N SER A 57 3.12 -6.36 -2.41
CA SER A 57 4.23 -5.43 -2.65
C SER A 57 3.73 -4.00 -2.75
N GLY A 58 4.60 -3.03 -2.46
CA GLY A 58 4.31 -1.60 -2.64
C GLY A 58 3.79 -0.88 -1.41
N ASN A 59 3.62 -1.57 -0.27
CA ASN A 59 3.13 -0.95 0.96
C ASN A 59 4.05 0.19 1.44
N ARG A 60 3.43 1.25 1.98
CA ARG A 60 4.09 2.41 2.58
C ARG A 60 3.58 2.58 4.00
N THR A 61 4.48 2.51 4.98
CA THR A 61 4.13 2.90 6.37
C THR A 61 4.35 4.39 6.61
N GLY A 62 3.74 4.91 7.67
CA GLY A 62 3.96 6.29 8.10
C GLY A 62 3.47 7.33 7.10
N VAL A 63 2.46 6.99 6.29
CA VAL A 63 1.87 7.89 5.31
C VAL A 63 1.17 9.03 6.04
N ARG A 64 1.57 10.26 5.73
CA ARG A 64 0.90 11.49 6.15
C ARG A 64 -0.06 11.97 5.07
N SER A 65 0.37 11.85 3.82
CA SER A 65 -0.51 12.05 2.67
C SER A 65 -0.03 11.29 1.44
N VAL A 66 -0.96 10.98 0.55
CA VAL A 66 -0.69 10.58 -0.81
C VAL A 66 -1.69 11.24 -1.76
N ASP A 67 -1.17 11.84 -2.82
CA ASP A 67 -1.93 12.33 -3.95
C ASP A 67 -1.99 11.24 -5.01
N ILE A 68 -3.18 11.06 -5.59
CA ILE A 68 -3.44 10.14 -6.69
C ILE A 68 -4.12 10.97 -7.77
N ALA A 69 -3.37 11.28 -8.83
CA ALA A 69 -3.80 12.20 -9.88
C ALA A 69 -3.75 11.54 -11.26
N ASN A 70 -4.52 12.09 -12.19
CA ASN A 70 -4.36 11.85 -13.61
C ASN A 70 -3.38 12.85 -14.23
N SER A 71 -3.11 12.70 -15.53
CA SER A 71 -2.20 13.58 -16.29
C SER A 71 -2.61 15.05 -16.35
N ASP A 72 -3.87 15.37 -16.01
CA ASP A 72 -4.38 16.74 -15.96
C ASP A 72 -4.23 17.37 -14.56
N GLY A 73 -3.64 16.65 -13.59
CA GLY A 73 -3.48 17.10 -12.21
C GLY A 73 -4.76 17.03 -11.36
N LEU A 74 -5.80 16.35 -11.86
CA LEU A 74 -7.07 16.13 -11.16
C LEU A 74 -7.03 14.79 -10.43
N GLY A 75 -7.58 14.73 -9.22
CA GLY A 75 -7.69 13.46 -8.50
C GLY A 75 -8.11 13.60 -7.05
N ILE A 76 -7.51 12.78 -6.20
CA ILE A 76 -7.79 12.77 -4.77
C ILE A 76 -6.49 12.85 -3.95
N ARG A 77 -6.59 13.44 -2.77
CA ARG A 77 -5.60 13.33 -1.71
C ARG A 77 -6.18 12.46 -0.60
N ILE A 78 -5.38 11.51 -0.14
CA ILE A 78 -5.62 10.75 1.07
C ILE A 78 -4.66 11.27 2.14
N SER A 79 -5.15 11.63 3.32
CA SER A 79 -4.32 12.14 4.42
C SER A 79 -4.66 11.47 5.75
N SER A 80 -3.63 11.27 6.58
CA SER A 80 -3.81 10.87 7.97
C SER A 80 -4.46 12.01 8.76
N VAL A 81 -5.33 11.68 9.73
CA VAL A 81 -5.91 12.68 10.64
C VAL A 81 -5.01 12.85 11.86
N ASP A 82 -5.05 11.89 12.80
CA ASP A 82 -4.27 11.95 14.04
C ASP A 82 -2.97 11.14 13.93
N GLU A 83 -3.11 9.86 13.59
CA GLU A 83 -1.99 8.91 13.48
C GLU A 83 -1.67 8.57 12.03
N PRO A 84 -0.40 8.30 11.70
CA PRO A 84 -0.02 7.92 10.35
C PRO A 84 -0.67 6.60 9.93
N ILE A 85 -1.08 6.56 8.67
CA ILE A 85 -1.71 5.38 8.05
C ILE A 85 -0.67 4.59 7.23
N GLU A 86 -1.08 3.40 6.82
CA GLU A 86 -0.41 2.63 5.77
C GLU A 86 -1.22 2.75 4.47
N CYS A 87 -0.54 2.82 3.33
CA CYS A 87 -1.20 2.81 2.03
C CYS A 87 -0.45 1.91 1.04
N ASN A 88 -1.24 1.19 0.25
CA ASN A 88 -0.80 0.51 -0.96
C ASN A 88 -1.59 1.07 -2.14
N ILE A 89 -0.91 1.40 -3.25
CA ILE A 89 -1.56 1.81 -4.48
C ILE A 89 -0.96 0.99 -5.62
N SER A 90 -1.77 0.09 -6.18
CA SER A 90 -1.34 -0.97 -7.09
C SER A 90 -2.23 -1.01 -8.34
N PRO A 91 -1.72 -1.45 -9.50
CA PRO A 91 -2.56 -1.70 -10.67
C PRO A 91 -3.41 -2.98 -10.53
N TYR A 92 -3.12 -3.80 -9.52
CA TYR A 92 -3.75 -5.10 -9.29
C TYR A 92 -4.32 -5.21 -7.88
N THR A 93 -5.44 -5.92 -7.76
CA THR A 93 -5.99 -6.35 -6.47
C THR A 93 -5.14 -7.46 -5.86
N ALA A 94 -5.23 -7.62 -4.54
CA ALA A 94 -4.61 -8.75 -3.84
C ALA A 94 -5.04 -10.11 -4.43
N HIS A 95 -6.30 -10.23 -4.88
CA HIS A 95 -6.79 -11.46 -5.51
C HIS A 95 -6.15 -11.72 -6.86
N GLU A 96 -5.92 -10.70 -7.68
CA GLU A 96 -5.23 -10.85 -8.97
C GLU A 96 -3.76 -11.24 -8.78
N LEU A 97 -3.08 -10.66 -7.78
CA LEU A 97 -1.72 -11.03 -7.42
C LEU A 97 -1.63 -12.48 -6.91
N GLU A 98 -2.52 -12.88 -5.99
CA GLU A 98 -2.56 -14.23 -5.40
C GLU A 98 -2.77 -15.34 -6.45
N ASN A 99 -3.54 -15.06 -7.50
CA ASN A 99 -3.84 -16.06 -8.54
C ASN A 99 -2.78 -16.14 -9.66
N ALA A 100 -1.79 -15.25 -9.69
CA ALA A 100 -0.75 -15.24 -10.72
C ALA A 100 0.52 -15.93 -10.21
N SER A 101 0.99 -16.95 -10.92
CA SER A 101 2.29 -17.59 -10.63
C SER A 101 3.45 -16.87 -11.31
N HIS A 102 3.17 -16.10 -12.37
CA HIS A 102 4.13 -15.32 -13.12
C HIS A 102 3.56 -13.96 -13.53
N HIS A 103 4.40 -12.94 -13.66
CA HIS A 103 3.97 -11.58 -14.03
C HIS A 103 3.20 -11.49 -15.35
N TYR A 104 3.51 -12.34 -16.34
CA TYR A 104 2.81 -12.32 -17.63
C TYR A 104 1.36 -12.87 -17.55
N GLU A 105 0.98 -13.48 -16.42
CA GLU A 105 -0.36 -13.99 -16.16
C GLU A 105 -1.28 -12.92 -15.57
N LEU A 106 -0.72 -11.80 -15.11
CA LEU A 106 -1.49 -10.68 -14.57
C LEU A 106 -2.38 -10.07 -15.66
N PRO A 107 -3.61 -9.64 -15.31
CA PRO A 107 -4.56 -9.11 -16.27
C PRO A 107 -4.09 -7.77 -16.85
N GLN A 108 -4.80 -7.31 -17.89
CA GLN A 108 -4.64 -5.93 -18.35
C GLN A 108 -5.06 -4.96 -17.24
N ILE A 109 -4.34 -3.84 -17.14
CA ILE A 109 -4.56 -2.83 -16.10
C ILE A 109 -5.78 -2.00 -16.48
N HIS A 110 -6.82 -2.08 -15.66
CA HIS A 110 -8.05 -1.31 -15.83
C HIS A 110 -8.33 -0.35 -14.67
N HIS A 111 -7.61 -0.48 -13.57
CA HIS A 111 -7.85 0.26 -12.34
C HIS A 111 -6.56 0.67 -11.66
N THR A 112 -6.64 1.76 -10.90
CA THR A 112 -5.76 2.02 -9.77
C THR A 112 -6.46 1.51 -8.52
N VAL A 113 -5.91 0.45 -7.92
CA VAL A 113 -6.41 -0.16 -6.68
C VAL A 113 -5.76 0.56 -5.50
N VAL A 114 -6.58 1.19 -4.67
CA VAL A 114 -6.14 1.97 -3.52
C VAL A 114 -6.54 1.23 -2.26
N THR A 115 -5.56 0.88 -1.44
CA THR A 115 -5.76 0.31 -0.11
C THR A 115 -5.23 1.29 0.92
N VAL A 116 -6.11 1.73 1.83
CA VAL A 116 -5.75 2.52 3.01
C VAL A 116 -5.96 1.64 4.23
N ALA A 117 -4.89 1.43 5.00
CA ALA A 117 -4.92 0.56 6.16
C ALA A 117 -4.53 1.32 7.43
N GLY A 118 -5.28 1.07 8.50
CA GLY A 118 -4.85 1.46 9.84
C GLY A 118 -3.62 0.67 10.26
N ARG A 119 -3.60 -0.63 9.94
CA ARG A 119 -2.43 -1.52 10.09
C ARG A 119 -2.41 -2.66 9.09
N GLN A 120 -1.21 -3.08 8.72
CA GLN A 120 -0.90 -4.34 8.05
C GLN A 120 0.10 -5.14 8.90
N MET A 121 -0.07 -6.47 8.99
CA MET A 121 0.87 -7.31 9.74
C MET A 121 2.27 -7.27 9.10
N GLY A 122 3.30 -7.58 9.90
CA GLY A 122 4.68 -7.74 9.41
C GLY A 122 4.82 -8.86 8.37
N VAL A 123 5.96 -8.87 7.67
CA VAL A 123 6.29 -9.89 6.68
C VAL A 123 6.87 -11.16 7.34
N GLY A 124 7.60 -11.01 8.44
CA GLY A 124 8.35 -12.09 9.08
C GLY A 124 9.63 -12.44 8.30
N GLY A 125 10.00 -13.73 8.33
CA GLY A 125 11.14 -14.24 7.57
C GLY A 125 12.27 -14.87 8.40
N ASP A 126 12.03 -15.23 9.66
CA ASP A 126 12.97 -16.06 10.44
C ASP A 126 13.21 -17.42 9.75
N ASP A 127 12.14 -18.00 9.20
CA ASP A 127 12.18 -19.05 8.19
C ASP A 127 10.99 -18.94 7.23
N SER A 128 10.94 -19.82 6.23
CA SER A 128 9.84 -19.89 5.24
C SER A 128 9.10 -21.24 5.29
N TRP A 129 9.17 -21.95 6.42
CA TRP A 129 8.55 -23.28 6.59
C TRP A 129 7.80 -23.45 7.92
N GLY A 130 7.58 -22.39 8.68
CA GLY A 130 6.66 -22.42 9.82
C GLY A 130 6.78 -21.25 10.81
N ALA A 131 7.87 -20.49 10.79
CA ALA A 131 8.05 -19.36 11.70
C ALA A 131 7.02 -18.25 11.39
N PRO A 132 6.23 -17.83 12.39
CA PRO A 132 5.29 -16.74 12.20
C PRO A 132 5.97 -15.38 12.39
N VAL A 133 5.30 -14.32 11.92
CA VAL A 133 5.63 -12.93 12.26
C VAL A 133 5.73 -12.77 13.78
N HIS A 134 6.68 -11.98 14.30
CA HIS A 134 6.81 -11.74 15.74
C HIS A 134 5.56 -11.02 16.29
N GLU A 135 5.24 -11.25 17.56
CA GLU A 135 3.95 -10.89 18.16
C GLU A 135 3.66 -9.38 18.09
N GLU A 136 4.69 -8.55 18.30
CA GLU A 136 4.63 -7.08 18.23
C GLU A 136 4.28 -6.54 16.83
N TYR A 137 4.40 -7.37 15.80
CA TYR A 137 4.08 -7.03 14.40
C TYR A 137 2.83 -7.77 13.89
N ARG A 138 2.02 -8.34 14.79
CA ARG A 138 0.71 -8.93 14.43
C ARG A 138 -0.42 -7.95 14.72
N ILE A 139 -1.56 -8.21 14.08
CA ILE A 139 -2.83 -7.53 14.39
C ILE A 139 -3.73 -8.50 15.14
N ASN A 140 -4.01 -8.18 16.41
CA ASN A 140 -4.95 -8.91 17.24
C ASN A 140 -6.39 -8.64 16.75
N ALA A 141 -7.11 -9.69 16.40
CA ALA A 141 -8.47 -9.58 15.86
C ALA A 141 -9.55 -9.56 16.97
N GLU A 142 -9.16 -9.80 18.22
CA GLU A 142 -10.06 -9.79 19.38
C GLU A 142 -10.22 -8.40 20.00
N GLU A 143 -9.34 -7.47 19.62
CA GLU A 143 -9.36 -6.08 20.08
C GLU A 143 -10.27 -5.22 19.18
N GLU A 144 -10.87 -4.19 19.77
CA GLU A 144 -11.55 -3.15 19.00
C GLU A 144 -10.51 -2.31 18.26
N LEU A 145 -10.65 -2.21 16.95
CA LEU A 145 -9.73 -1.50 16.07
C LEU A 145 -10.46 -0.34 15.39
N GLU A 146 -9.84 0.82 15.42
CA GLU A 146 -10.31 2.04 14.77
C GLU A 146 -9.14 2.71 14.05
N PHE A 147 -9.43 3.31 12.89
CA PHE A 147 -8.52 4.24 12.24
C PHE A 147 -9.32 5.25 11.43
N GLU A 148 -8.78 6.46 11.30
CA GLU A 148 -9.39 7.55 10.55
C GLU A 148 -8.41 8.06 9.49
N PHE A 149 -8.97 8.44 8.33
CA PHE A 149 -8.26 9.15 7.28
C PHE A 149 -9.24 10.06 6.56
N ARG A 150 -8.70 11.06 5.85
CA ARG A 150 -9.49 11.99 5.06
C ARG A 150 -9.24 11.78 3.57
N ILE A 151 -10.30 11.91 2.77
CA ILE A 151 -10.23 12.00 1.32
C ILE A 151 -10.71 13.39 0.90
N GLU A 152 -9.90 14.09 0.11
CA GLU A 152 -10.20 15.42 -0.44
C GLU A 152 -10.00 15.42 -1.95
N SER A 153 -10.78 16.24 -2.67
CA SER A 153 -10.52 16.48 -4.10
C SER A 153 -9.18 17.19 -4.27
N LEU A 154 -8.37 16.74 -5.22
CA LEU A 154 -7.12 17.36 -5.61
C LEU A 154 -7.29 18.03 -6.97
N ASN A 155 -7.02 19.33 -7.03
CA ASN A 155 -6.86 20.10 -8.27
C ASN A 155 -5.52 20.83 -8.14
N LEU A 156 -4.49 20.33 -8.82
CA LEU A 156 -3.15 20.94 -8.84
C LEU A 156 -3.07 22.15 -9.78
#